data_AF-A0A7C3LAD9-F1
#
_entry.id   AF-A0A7C3LAD9-F1
#
_cell.length_a   1.000
_cell.length_b   1.000
_cell.length_c   1.000
_cell.angle_alpha   90.00
_cell.angle_beta   90.00
_cell.angle_gamma   90.00
#
_symmetry.space_group_name_H-M   'P 1'
#
loop_
_entity.id
_entity.type
_entity.pdbx_description
1 polymer ?
#
loop_
_entity_poly.entity_id
_entity_poly.type
_entity_poly.pdbx_seq_one_letter_code
_entity_poly.pdbx_strand_id
1 'polypeptide(L)'
;SASAGLLKSPQEAYNIEPGALWRHSYATALLASIIGRYGRCPALSSLYTSALLHDIGKIILNRHLQTACLNRGEEFKGGDIIQFEQTMLHTNHAKVAALLLRRWQLPEDIIAPVAHHHETNPKVDNALNCQIVYLANYLTESIGIQAMEPDNYFYRLKETDTDVPQISYFNDNIEAIITEFFEKFNESSTLEFN
;
A
#
# COMPACT_ATOMS: atom_id res chain seq x y z
N SER A 1 13.42 18.49 -5.91
CA SER A 1 12.16 19.17 -6.29
C SER A 1 11.24 19.23 -5.08
N ALA A 2 10.26 20.14 -5.06
CA ALA A 2 9.25 20.19 -3.98
C ALA A 2 8.49 18.86 -3.78
N SER A 3 8.37 18.04 -4.83
CA SER A 3 7.75 16.70 -4.77
C SER A 3 8.54 15.69 -3.93
N ALA A 4 9.89 15.75 -3.95
CA ALA A 4 10.72 14.88 -3.12
C ALA A 4 10.61 15.23 -1.63
N GLY A 5 10.34 16.50 -1.29
CA GLY A 5 10.16 16.96 0.09
C GLY A 5 8.84 16.47 0.70
N LEU A 6 7.77 16.39 -0.10
CA LEU A 6 6.44 16.00 0.38
C LEU A 6 6.38 14.50 0.75
N LEU A 7 7.02 13.64 -0.06
CA LEU A 7 7.11 12.19 0.17
C LEU A 7 8.08 11.81 1.30
N LYS A 8 9.02 12.71 1.62
CA LYS A 8 9.96 12.57 2.74
C LYS A 8 9.47 13.23 4.02
N SER A 9 8.37 13.98 3.97
CA SER A 9 7.79 14.59 5.17
C SER A 9 7.15 13.51 6.06
N PRO A 10 7.23 13.66 7.40
CA PRO A 10 6.53 12.74 8.30
C PRO A 10 5.02 12.86 8.10
N GLN A 11 4.30 11.77 8.30
CA GLN A 11 2.85 11.79 8.43
C GLN A 11 2.48 11.57 9.88
N GLU A 12 2.71 12.61 10.68
CA GLU A 12 2.58 12.61 12.14
C GLU A 12 1.20 12.13 12.61
N ALA A 13 0.12 12.49 11.91
CA ALA A 13 -1.23 12.05 12.27
C ALA A 13 -1.42 10.53 12.18
N TYR A 14 -0.54 9.86 11.43
CA TYR A 14 -0.52 8.42 11.22
C TYR A 14 0.60 7.72 12.00
N ASN A 15 1.42 8.46 12.76
CA ASN A 15 2.67 7.97 13.36
C ASN A 15 3.64 7.37 12.33
N ILE A 16 3.76 7.99 11.15
CA ILE A 16 4.65 7.53 10.09
C ILE A 16 5.87 8.45 10.01
N GLU A 17 7.05 7.86 10.21
CA GLU A 17 8.35 8.54 10.16
C GLU A 17 8.69 9.08 8.74
N PRO A 18 9.56 10.09 8.64
CA PRO A 18 10.04 10.62 7.37
C PRO A 18 10.48 9.52 6.37
N GLY A 19 9.91 9.56 5.17
CA GLY A 19 10.20 8.63 4.09
C GLY A 19 9.68 7.20 4.27
N ALA A 20 9.09 6.84 5.41
CA ALA A 20 8.51 5.52 5.62
C ALA A 20 7.30 5.26 4.70
N LEU A 21 6.45 6.27 4.47
CA LEU A 21 5.33 6.15 3.54
C LEU A 21 5.79 5.87 2.10
N TRP A 22 6.87 6.52 1.66
CA TRP A 22 7.45 6.31 0.34
C TRP A 22 8.06 4.91 0.22
N ARG A 23 8.83 4.47 1.22
CA ARG A 23 9.38 3.09 1.27
C ARG A 23 8.28 2.04 1.21
N HIS A 24 7.20 2.24 1.98
CA HIS A 24 6.01 1.38 1.95
C HIS A 24 5.42 1.33 0.54
N SER A 25 5.07 2.49 -0.03
CA SER A 25 4.48 2.59 -1.37
C SER A 25 5.35 1.94 -2.45
N TYR A 26 6.67 2.13 -2.38
CA TYR A 26 7.62 1.51 -3.30
C TYR A 26 7.69 -0.01 -3.13
N ALA A 27 7.78 -0.51 -1.89
CA ALA A 27 7.76 -1.93 -1.60
C ALA A 27 6.46 -2.58 -2.11
N THR A 28 5.31 -1.95 -1.84
CA THR A 28 4.00 -2.43 -2.28
C THR A 28 3.93 -2.46 -3.80
N ALA A 29 4.45 -1.44 -4.49
CA ALA A 29 4.51 -1.39 -5.95
C ALA A 29 5.37 -2.53 -6.53
N LEU A 30 6.56 -2.75 -5.97
CA LEU A 30 7.45 -3.82 -6.39
C LEU A 30 6.81 -5.20 -6.18
N LEU A 31 6.24 -5.44 -5.00
CA LEU A 31 5.61 -6.72 -4.65
C LEU A 31 4.35 -6.97 -5.49
N ALA A 32 3.50 -5.96 -5.69
CA ALA A 32 2.34 -6.06 -6.57
C ALA A 32 2.76 -6.45 -8.00
N SER A 33 3.82 -5.84 -8.54
CA SER A 33 4.38 -6.21 -9.84
C SER A 33 4.87 -7.65 -9.91
N ILE A 34 5.51 -8.16 -8.85
CA ILE A 34 5.96 -9.57 -8.77
C ILE A 34 4.74 -10.50 -8.73
N ILE A 35 3.81 -10.29 -7.79
CA ILE A 35 2.58 -11.08 -7.67
C ILE A 35 1.80 -11.07 -8.99
N GLY A 36 1.65 -9.91 -9.63
CA GLY A 36 0.96 -9.78 -10.90
C GLY A 36 1.60 -10.59 -12.03
N ARG A 37 2.93 -10.72 -12.07
CA ARG A 37 3.62 -11.57 -13.06
C ARG A 37 3.31 -13.04 -12.84
N TYR A 38 3.43 -13.54 -11.61
CA TYR A 38 3.09 -14.93 -11.27
C TYR A 38 1.61 -15.22 -11.52
N GLY A 39 0.73 -14.29 -11.13
CA GLY A 39 -0.71 -14.36 -11.36
C GLY A 39 -1.15 -14.13 -12.81
N ARG A 40 -0.22 -13.92 -13.74
CA ARG A 40 -0.48 -13.65 -15.17
C ARG A 40 -1.46 -12.50 -15.40
N CYS A 41 -1.41 -11.48 -14.55
CA CYS A 41 -2.21 -10.27 -14.71
C CYS A 41 -1.75 -9.51 -15.98
N PRO A 42 -2.66 -9.20 -16.92
CA PRO A 42 -2.30 -8.54 -18.18
C PRO A 42 -1.87 -7.07 -18.02
N ALA A 43 -2.24 -6.41 -16.92
CA ALA A 43 -2.09 -4.97 -16.72
C ALA A 43 -0.97 -4.60 -15.71
N LEU A 44 0.23 -5.17 -15.87
CA LEU A 44 1.33 -5.02 -14.90
C LEU A 44 1.77 -3.55 -14.66
N SER A 45 1.77 -2.71 -15.70
CA SER A 45 2.16 -1.29 -15.56
C SER A 45 1.15 -0.51 -14.70
N SER A 46 -0.13 -0.65 -14.99
CA SER A 46 -1.22 -0.07 -14.18
C SER A 46 -1.15 -0.57 -12.74
N LEU A 47 -0.83 -1.84 -12.54
CA LEU A 47 -0.71 -2.45 -11.23
C LEU A 47 0.42 -1.82 -10.38
N TYR A 48 1.62 -1.68 -10.95
CA TYR A 48 2.74 -1.00 -10.28
C TYR A 48 2.37 0.44 -9.90
N THR A 49 1.82 1.20 -10.84
CA THR A 49 1.43 2.60 -10.59
C THR A 49 0.33 2.71 -9.54
N SER A 50 -0.66 1.80 -9.56
CA SER A 50 -1.70 1.76 -8.54
C SER A 50 -1.13 1.55 -7.14
N ALA A 51 -0.30 0.52 -6.99
CA ALA A 51 0.33 0.20 -5.73
C ALA A 51 1.30 1.30 -5.26
N LEU A 52 1.97 2.02 -6.17
CA LEU A 52 2.80 3.17 -5.80
C LEU A 52 1.97 4.36 -5.28
N LEU A 53 0.75 4.53 -5.77
CA LEU A 53 -0.11 5.67 -5.46
C LEU A 53 -1.19 5.37 -4.41
N HIS A 54 -1.32 4.11 -3.95
CA HIS A 54 -2.46 3.66 -3.13
C HIS A 54 -2.68 4.53 -1.88
N ASP A 55 -1.57 4.99 -1.29
CA ASP A 55 -1.54 5.69 -0.02
C ASP A 55 -1.33 7.22 -0.15
N ILE A 56 -1.36 7.77 -1.36
CA ILE A 56 -1.16 9.22 -1.60
C ILE A 56 -2.20 10.08 -0.86
N GLY A 57 -3.37 9.50 -0.57
CA GLY A 57 -4.41 10.13 0.25
C GLY A 57 -3.95 10.45 1.68
N LYS A 58 -3.06 9.65 2.28
CA LYS A 58 -2.52 9.91 3.63
C LYS A 58 -1.74 11.22 3.67
N ILE A 59 -0.99 11.54 2.62
CA ILE A 59 -0.25 12.80 2.50
C ILE A 59 -1.22 13.99 2.52
N ILE A 60 -2.33 13.88 1.80
CA ILE A 60 -3.35 14.93 1.69
C ILE A 60 -4.08 15.09 3.02
N LEU A 61 -4.45 13.97 3.64
CA LEU A 61 -5.23 13.95 4.87
C LEU A 61 -4.43 14.29 6.12
N ASN A 62 -3.10 14.11 6.13
CA ASN A 62 -2.26 14.21 7.34
C ASN A 62 -2.52 15.47 8.17
N ARG A 63 -2.49 16.67 7.57
CA ARG A 63 -2.74 17.92 8.31
C ARG A 63 -4.18 18.02 8.84
N HIS A 64 -5.15 17.57 8.06
CA HIS A 64 -6.56 17.59 8.45
C HIS A 64 -6.82 16.62 9.60
N LEU A 65 -6.24 15.41 9.51
CA LEU A 65 -6.32 14.40 10.55
C LEU A 65 -5.65 14.87 11.83
N GLN A 66 -4.44 15.45 11.74
CA GLN A 66 -3.74 16.03 12.89
C GLN A 66 -4.60 17.09 13.61
N THR A 67 -5.22 18.01 12.85
CA THR A 67 -6.10 19.03 13.42
C THR A 67 -7.31 18.41 14.10
N ALA A 68 -7.94 17.41 13.49
CA ALA A 68 -9.10 16.71 14.06
C ALA A 68 -8.73 15.96 15.36
N CYS A 69 -7.58 15.29 15.37
CA CYS A 69 -7.01 14.61 16.53
C CYS A 69 -6.81 15.57 17.71
N LEU A 70 -6.12 16.70 17.45
CA LEU A 70 -5.89 17.74 18.47
C LEU A 70 -7.20 18.30 19.05
N ASN A 71 -8.19 18.57 18.19
CA ASN A 71 -9.48 19.12 18.63
C ASN A 71 -10.30 18.16 19.49
N ARG A 72 -10.14 16.84 19.29
CA ARG A 72 -10.87 15.80 20.02
C ARG A 72 -10.07 15.19 21.17
N GLY A 73 -8.78 15.50 21.29
CA GLY A 73 -7.89 14.84 22.25
C GLY A 73 -7.64 13.36 21.94
N GLU A 74 -7.67 13.01 20.66
CA GLU A 74 -7.52 11.64 20.15
C GLU A 74 -6.18 11.49 19.42
N GLU A 75 -5.65 10.27 19.34
CA GLU A 75 -4.47 9.94 18.55
C GLU A 75 -4.62 8.54 17.92
N PHE A 76 -4.05 8.33 16.73
CA PHE A 76 -4.06 7.00 16.12
C PHE A 76 -3.09 6.07 16.87
N LYS A 77 -3.58 4.97 17.43
CA LYS A 77 -2.77 4.01 18.20
C LYS A 77 -2.56 2.67 17.49
N GLY A 78 -2.78 2.64 16.18
CA GLY A 78 -2.90 1.41 15.40
C GLY A 78 -4.32 0.87 15.35
N GLY A 79 -4.52 -0.21 14.58
CA GLY A 79 -5.83 -0.76 14.28
C GLY A 79 -6.35 -0.35 12.90
N ASP A 80 -7.67 -0.34 12.74
CA ASP A 80 -8.32 -0.01 11.47
C ASP A 80 -8.21 1.50 11.16
N ILE A 81 -7.28 1.84 10.27
CA ILE A 81 -7.04 3.22 9.85
C ILE A 81 -8.23 3.79 9.07
N ILE A 82 -8.97 2.98 8.30
CA ILE A 82 -10.12 3.43 7.54
C ILE A 82 -11.22 3.88 8.49
N GLN A 83 -11.51 3.08 9.52
CA GLN A 83 -12.49 3.43 10.55
C GLN A 83 -12.07 4.67 11.34
N PHE A 84 -10.77 4.80 11.66
CA PHE A 84 -10.25 5.97 12.34
C PHE A 84 -10.43 7.25 11.52
N GLU A 85 -10.00 7.25 10.25
CA GLU A 85 -10.19 8.40 9.35
C GLU A 85 -11.67 8.73 9.14
N GLN A 86 -12.52 7.72 8.98
CA GLN A 86 -13.97 7.91 8.82
C GLN A 86 -14.59 8.55 10.05
N THR A 87 -14.12 8.20 11.26
CA THR A 87 -14.57 8.80 12.53
C THR A 87 -14.11 10.25 12.65
N MET A 88 -12.87 10.53 12.29
CA MET A 88 -12.24 11.84 12.48
C MET A 88 -12.59 12.86 11.39
N LEU A 89 -12.70 12.41 10.15
CA LEU A 89 -12.79 13.26 8.95
C LEU A 89 -13.99 12.95 8.05
N HIS A 90 -14.80 11.94 8.37
CA HIS A 90 -15.94 11.49 7.55
C HIS A 90 -15.56 11.04 6.13
N THR A 91 -14.29 10.76 5.88
CA THR A 91 -13.72 10.20 4.64
C THR A 91 -12.52 9.32 4.99
N ASN A 92 -11.90 8.70 4.00
CA ASN A 92 -10.65 7.94 4.17
C ASN A 92 -9.64 8.25 3.05
N HIS A 93 -8.39 7.84 3.25
CA HIS A 93 -7.29 8.11 2.31
C HIS A 93 -7.53 7.48 0.94
N ALA A 94 -8.08 6.26 0.87
CA ALA A 94 -8.35 5.59 -0.40
C ALA A 94 -9.35 6.38 -1.27
N LYS A 95 -10.42 6.90 -0.67
CA LYS A 95 -11.41 7.76 -1.35
C LYS A 95 -10.77 9.06 -1.86
N VAL A 96 -9.96 9.70 -1.02
CA VAL A 96 -9.29 10.97 -1.37
C VAL A 96 -8.27 10.75 -2.48
N ALA A 97 -7.50 9.67 -2.41
CA ALA A 97 -6.58 9.26 -3.47
C ALA A 97 -7.34 9.05 -4.80
N ALA A 98 -8.41 8.26 -4.80
CA ALA A 98 -9.20 8.02 -6.01
C ALA A 98 -9.76 9.31 -6.64
N LEU A 99 -10.22 10.26 -5.82
CA LEU A 99 -10.67 11.58 -6.30
C LEU A 99 -9.53 12.38 -6.94
N LEU A 100 -8.35 12.37 -6.34
CA LEU A 100 -7.15 13.00 -6.90
C LEU A 100 -6.78 12.38 -8.25
N LEU A 101 -6.73 11.05 -8.33
CA LEU A 101 -6.34 10.34 -9.55
C LEU A 101 -7.34 10.55 -10.70
N ARG A 102 -8.64 10.63 -10.39
CA ARG A 102 -9.66 11.05 -11.37
C ARG A 102 -9.43 12.48 -11.85
N ARG A 103 -9.06 13.40 -10.96
CA ARG A 103 -8.74 14.79 -11.32
C ARG A 103 -7.52 14.86 -12.26
N TRP A 104 -6.56 13.95 -12.09
CA TRP A 104 -5.40 13.77 -12.96
C TRP A 104 -5.69 12.99 -14.25
N GLN A 105 -6.94 12.55 -14.46
CA GLN A 105 -7.37 11.82 -15.65
C GLN A 105 -6.63 10.48 -15.85
N LEU A 106 -6.26 9.81 -14.76
CA LEU A 106 -5.74 8.43 -14.85
C LEU A 106 -6.86 7.45 -15.22
N PRO A 107 -6.53 6.32 -15.87
CA PRO A 107 -7.51 5.29 -16.22
C PRO A 107 -8.07 4.57 -14.98
N GLU A 108 -9.28 4.00 -15.10
CA GLU A 108 -9.91 3.21 -14.03
C GLU A 108 -9.12 1.94 -13.67
N ASP A 109 -8.28 1.44 -14.57
CA ASP A 109 -7.30 0.37 -14.29
C ASP A 109 -6.28 0.76 -13.20
N ILE A 110 -6.09 2.06 -12.96
CA ILE A 110 -5.26 2.60 -11.87
C ILE A 110 -6.13 3.09 -10.70
N ILE A 111 -7.25 3.76 -10.98
CA ILE A 111 -8.10 4.35 -9.95
C ILE A 111 -8.77 3.27 -9.09
N ALA A 112 -9.31 2.21 -9.70
CA ALA A 112 -10.06 1.19 -8.97
C ALA A 112 -9.19 0.45 -7.93
N PRO A 113 -7.97 -0.04 -8.27
CA PRO A 113 -7.12 -0.67 -7.27
C PRO A 113 -6.72 0.29 -6.14
N VAL A 114 -6.52 1.58 -6.43
CA VAL A 114 -6.26 2.60 -5.40
C VAL A 114 -7.49 2.85 -4.52
N ALA A 115 -8.69 2.85 -5.09
CA ALA A 115 -9.92 3.07 -4.32
C ALA A 115 -10.28 1.90 -3.40
N HIS A 116 -9.93 0.67 -3.81
CA HIS A 116 -10.37 -0.58 -3.19
C HIS A 116 -9.24 -1.40 -2.55
N HIS A 117 -8.05 -0.82 -2.31
CA HIS A 117 -6.90 -1.57 -1.77
C HIS A 117 -7.08 -2.08 -0.32
N HIS A 118 -8.15 -1.68 0.38
CA HIS A 118 -8.54 -2.25 1.69
C HIS A 118 -9.66 -3.30 1.57
N GLU A 119 -10.11 -3.61 0.35
CA GLU A 119 -11.18 -4.57 0.10
C GLU A 119 -10.63 -5.88 -0.47
N THR A 120 -10.95 -6.99 0.19
CA THR A 120 -10.53 -8.34 -0.22
C THR A 120 -11.30 -8.87 -1.44
N ASN A 121 -12.57 -8.47 -1.57
CA ASN A 121 -13.44 -8.92 -2.64
C ASN A 121 -14.23 -7.75 -3.27
N PRO A 122 -13.55 -6.85 -3.99
CA PRO A 122 -14.19 -5.69 -4.59
C PRO A 122 -15.05 -6.10 -5.80
N LYS A 123 -16.28 -5.57 -5.86
CA LYS A 123 -17.24 -5.86 -6.94
C LYS A 123 -17.08 -4.88 -8.10
N VAL A 124 -15.95 -4.95 -8.79
CA VAL A 124 -15.59 -4.06 -9.92
C VAL A 124 -14.97 -4.86 -11.07
N ASP A 125 -14.99 -4.31 -12.29
CA ASP A 125 -14.50 -5.01 -13.51
C ASP A 125 -13.02 -5.41 -13.41
N ASN A 126 -12.21 -4.65 -12.65
CA ASN A 126 -10.78 -4.89 -12.42
C ASN A 126 -10.50 -5.53 -11.04
N ALA A 127 -11.37 -6.42 -10.57
CA ALA A 127 -11.25 -7.03 -9.24
C ALA A 127 -9.89 -7.68 -8.99
N LEU A 128 -9.30 -8.36 -9.99
CA LEU A 128 -7.98 -8.99 -9.85
C LEU A 128 -6.87 -7.97 -9.53
N ASN A 129 -6.86 -6.81 -10.19
CA ASN A 129 -5.86 -5.78 -9.91
C ASN A 129 -6.01 -5.25 -8.48
N CYS A 130 -7.25 -5.04 -8.04
CA CYS A 130 -7.55 -4.58 -6.68
C CYS A 130 -7.09 -5.61 -5.65
N GLN A 131 -7.35 -6.90 -5.89
CA GLN A 131 -6.93 -8.02 -5.06
C GLN A 131 -5.41 -8.15 -4.97
N ILE A 132 -4.69 -7.96 -6.08
CA ILE A 132 -3.22 -7.99 -6.06
C ILE A 132 -2.67 -6.79 -5.28
N VAL A 133 -3.23 -5.58 -5.44
CA VAL A 133 -2.78 -4.40 -4.66
C VAL A 133 -3.10 -4.58 -3.18
N TYR A 134 -4.29 -5.08 -2.83
CA TYR A 134 -4.65 -5.47 -1.46
C TYR A 134 -3.62 -6.43 -0.88
N LEU A 135 -3.35 -7.53 -1.60
CA LEU A 135 -2.43 -8.56 -1.13
C LEU A 135 -1.02 -7.97 -0.95
N ALA A 136 -0.52 -7.24 -1.95
CA ALA A 136 0.79 -6.61 -1.84
C ALA A 136 0.88 -5.68 -0.63
N ASN A 137 -0.14 -4.85 -0.38
CA ASN A 137 -0.18 -3.96 0.78
C ASN A 137 -0.13 -4.75 2.09
N TYR A 138 -1.02 -5.74 2.23
CA TYR A 138 -1.10 -6.61 3.39
C TYR A 138 0.21 -7.35 3.66
N LEU A 139 0.87 -7.86 2.62
CA LEU A 139 2.16 -8.54 2.75
C LEU A 139 3.26 -7.55 3.14
N THR A 140 3.32 -6.36 2.56
CA THR A 140 4.33 -5.36 2.96
C THR A 140 4.18 -4.91 4.42
N GLU A 141 2.94 -4.82 4.92
CA GLU A 141 2.67 -4.57 6.34
C GLU A 141 3.08 -5.77 7.22
N SER A 142 2.80 -6.99 6.76
CA SER A 142 3.06 -8.24 7.51
C SER A 142 4.53 -8.65 7.53
N ILE A 143 5.26 -8.38 6.45
CA ILE A 143 6.69 -8.68 6.30
C ILE A 143 7.52 -7.80 7.24
N GLY A 144 6.94 -6.75 7.83
CA GLY A 144 7.64 -5.89 8.75
C GLY A 144 8.87 -5.30 8.08
N ILE A 145 8.67 -4.47 7.04
CA ILE A 145 9.72 -3.62 6.43
C ILE A 145 10.15 -2.53 7.43
N GLN A 146 10.50 -2.97 8.63
CA GLN A 146 11.27 -2.34 9.68
C GLN A 146 12.50 -3.18 10.05
N ALA A 147 12.63 -4.43 9.58
CA ALA A 147 13.79 -5.28 9.82
C ALA A 147 14.54 -5.57 8.50
N MET A 148 15.59 -4.79 8.23
CA MET A 148 16.52 -4.95 7.10
C MET A 148 17.54 -6.09 7.31
N GLU A 149 17.16 -7.17 7.98
CA GLU A 149 18.07 -8.31 8.22
C GLU A 149 17.67 -9.49 7.31
N PRO A 150 18.50 -9.85 6.32
CA PRO A 150 18.22 -10.92 5.35
C PRO A 150 17.94 -12.30 5.96
N ASP A 151 18.39 -12.53 7.19
CA ASP A 151 18.42 -13.86 7.81
C ASP A 151 17.22 -14.16 8.72
N ASN A 152 16.28 -13.23 8.89
CA ASN A 152 15.15 -13.36 9.85
C ASN A 152 13.76 -13.13 9.23
N TYR A 153 13.53 -13.59 8.00
CA TYR A 153 12.21 -13.51 7.38
C TYR A 153 11.27 -14.59 7.92
N PHE A 154 10.44 -14.22 8.89
CA PHE A 154 9.25 -15.00 9.21
C PHE A 154 8.07 -14.46 8.41
N TYR A 155 7.81 -15.06 7.27
CA TYR A 155 6.52 -14.92 6.61
C TYR A 155 5.48 -15.70 7.42
N ARG A 156 4.90 -15.03 8.41
CA ARG A 156 3.67 -15.52 9.04
C ARG A 156 2.53 -14.80 8.35
N LEU A 157 2.00 -15.37 7.26
CA LEU A 157 0.54 -15.27 7.08
C LEU A 157 0.00 -15.64 8.44
N LYS A 158 -0.67 -14.71 9.13
CA LYS A 158 -1.43 -15.10 10.30
C LYS A 158 -2.31 -16.24 9.79
N GLU A 159 -2.02 -17.47 10.24
CA GLU A 159 -2.92 -18.59 9.99
C GLU A 159 -4.29 -18.08 10.42
N THR A 160 -5.25 -18.05 9.49
CA THR A 160 -6.65 -17.61 9.66
C THR A 160 -7.02 -16.14 9.40
N ASP A 161 -6.64 -15.53 8.27
CA ASP A 161 -7.60 -14.64 7.58
C ASP A 161 -8.22 -15.41 6.41
N THR A 162 -9.49 -15.78 6.57
CA THR A 162 -10.29 -16.51 5.57
C THR A 162 -10.61 -15.66 4.33
N ASP A 163 -10.17 -14.40 4.31
CA ASP A 163 -10.50 -13.41 3.29
C ASP A 163 -9.28 -12.97 2.43
N VAL A 164 -8.12 -13.64 2.48
CA VAL A 164 -7.04 -13.31 1.53
C VAL A 164 -7.46 -13.70 0.11
N PRO A 165 -7.38 -12.78 -0.88
CA PRO A 165 -7.79 -13.07 -2.25
C PRO A 165 -7.07 -14.28 -2.85
N GLN A 166 -7.83 -15.18 -3.47
CA GLN A 166 -7.27 -16.33 -4.18
C GLN A 166 -6.75 -15.91 -5.55
N ILE A 167 -5.47 -15.54 -5.62
CA ILE A 167 -4.78 -15.18 -6.86
C ILE A 167 -4.14 -16.45 -7.42
N SER A 168 -4.45 -16.77 -8.68
CA SER A 168 -3.88 -17.93 -9.38
C SER A 168 -2.36 -17.95 -9.27
N TYR A 169 -1.77 -19.12 -9.00
CA TYR A 169 -0.33 -19.32 -8.87
C TYR A 169 0.37 -18.56 -7.72
N PHE A 170 -0.32 -17.74 -6.93
CA PHE A 170 0.31 -17.04 -5.80
C PHE A 170 0.75 -18.02 -4.70
N ASN A 171 -0.17 -18.85 -4.20
CA ASN A 171 0.11 -19.77 -3.09
C ASN A 171 1.22 -20.79 -3.43
N ASP A 172 1.21 -21.30 -4.66
CA ASP A 172 2.20 -22.28 -5.13
C ASP A 172 3.60 -21.69 -5.32
N ASN A 173 3.72 -20.35 -5.43
CA ASN A 173 4.98 -19.67 -5.73
C ASN A 173 5.37 -18.66 -4.65
N ILE A 174 4.78 -18.75 -3.46
CA ILE A 174 4.93 -17.74 -2.41
C ILE A 174 6.39 -17.55 -1.98
N GLU A 175 7.14 -18.64 -1.81
CA GLU A 175 8.57 -18.57 -1.47
C GLU A 175 9.36 -17.84 -2.57
N ALA A 176 9.15 -18.20 -3.84
CA ALA A 176 9.83 -17.57 -4.97
C ALA A 176 9.48 -16.08 -5.12
N ILE A 177 8.20 -15.71 -4.90
CA ILE A 177 7.74 -14.32 -4.91
C ILE A 177 8.44 -13.50 -3.83
N ILE A 178 8.54 -14.04 -2.61
CA ILE A 178 9.17 -13.34 -1.49
C ILE A 178 10.68 -13.23 -1.69
N THR A 179 11.36 -14.29 -2.16
CA THR A 179 12.78 -14.24 -2.50
C THR A 179 13.07 -13.17 -3.57
N GLU A 180 12.32 -13.18 -4.69
CA GLU A 180 12.49 -12.20 -5.76
C GLU A 180 12.23 -10.76 -5.27
N PHE A 181 11.26 -10.57 -4.38
CA PHE A 181 10.97 -9.28 -3.77
C PHE A 181 12.18 -8.73 -3.02
N PHE A 182 12.80 -9.53 -2.15
CA PHE A 182 13.95 -9.07 -1.37
C PHE A 182 15.19 -8.79 -2.22
N GLU A 183 15.49 -9.64 -3.20
CA GLU A 183 16.57 -9.41 -4.15
C GLU A 183 16.42 -8.03 -4.82
N LYS A 184 15.25 -7.77 -5.40
CA LYS A 184 14.97 -6.51 -6.11
C LYS A 184 14.88 -5.30 -5.18
N PHE A 185 14.29 -5.47 -4.00
CA PHE A 185 14.13 -4.38 -3.04
C PHE A 185 15.48 -3.94 -2.48
N ASN A 186 16.37 -4.89 -2.17
CA ASN A 186 17.71 -4.59 -1.66
C ASN A 186 18.61 -3.95 -2.73
N GLU A 187 18.58 -4.45 -3.97
CA GLU A 187 19.29 -3.84 -5.10
C GLU A 187 18.89 -2.38 -5.29
N SER A 188 17.58 -2.10 -5.29
CA SER A 188 17.05 -0.76 -5.56
C SER A 188 17.20 0.18 -4.36
N SER A 189 17.13 -0.36 -3.14
CA SER A 189 17.24 0.46 -1.93
C SER A 189 18.62 1.11 -1.77
N THR A 190 19.68 0.41 -2.24
CA THR A 190 21.04 0.98 -2.26
C THR A 190 21.19 2.15 -3.23
N LEU A 191 20.31 2.27 -4.22
CA LEU A 191 20.33 3.30 -5.26
C LEU A 191 19.35 4.46 -5.01
N GLU A 192 18.20 4.21 -4.39
CA GLU A 192 17.14 5.22 -4.22
C GLU A 192 17.12 5.91 -2.85
N PHE A 193 17.70 5.31 -1.81
CA PHE A 193 17.67 5.82 -0.43
C PHE A 193 19.02 6.24 0.15
N ASN A 194 20.11 6.09 -0.61
CA ASN A 194 21.42 6.73 -0.36
C ASN A 194 21.54 8.03 -1.15
#